data_AF-A0A7Y8HAV2-F1
#
_entry.id   AF-A0A7Y8HAV2-F1
#
_cell.length_a   1.000
_cell.length_b   1.000
_cell.length_c   1.000
_cell.angle_alpha   90.00
_cell.angle_beta   90.00
_cell.angle_gamma   90.00
#
_symmetry.space_group_name_H-M   'P 1'
#
loop_
_entity.id
_entity.type
_entity.pdbx_description
1 polymer ?
#
loop_
_entity_poly.entity_id
_entity_poly.type
_entity_poly.pdbx_seq_one_letter_code
_entity_poly.pdbx_strand_id
1 'polypeptide(L)'
;MREKLLAGISENPIPEVLVAQSDIGDIIDQAGDERERELSLLLSVRDKEKLNAINEALEKLKDGTYGICEECGERIGTGRLKVMPLAKYDVSCQAKLEKEMRLQKRAEEELTLRGLASSSALEEEEG
;
A
#
# COMPACT_ATOMS: atom_id res chain seq x y z
N MET A 1 11.19 -16.90 -9.66
CA MET A 1 10.55 -16.13 -8.57
C MET A 1 9.81 -14.91 -9.13
N ARG A 2 10.51 -14.04 -9.89
CA ARG A 2 9.91 -12.94 -10.68
C ARG A 2 8.74 -13.38 -11.54
N GLU A 3 8.90 -14.44 -12.34
CA GLU A 3 7.81 -14.94 -13.20
C GLU A 3 6.58 -15.42 -12.43
N LYS A 4 6.75 -16.05 -11.26
CA LYS A 4 5.63 -16.47 -10.41
C LYS A 4 4.88 -15.29 -9.78
N LEU A 5 5.59 -14.21 -9.44
CA LEU A 5 4.98 -12.99 -8.89
C LEU A 5 4.31 -12.15 -9.99
N LEU A 6 4.92 -12.07 -11.17
CA LEU A 6 4.32 -11.43 -12.35
C LEU A 6 3.09 -12.21 -12.84
N ALA A 7 3.13 -13.54 -12.80
CA ALA A 7 1.96 -14.37 -13.12
C ALA A 7 0.80 -14.08 -12.18
N GLY A 8 1.02 -14.01 -10.86
CA GLY A 8 -0.05 -13.68 -9.90
C GLY A 8 -0.66 -12.28 -10.03
N ILE A 9 0.02 -11.35 -10.71
CA ILE A 9 -0.47 -9.98 -10.96
C ILE A 9 -1.13 -9.89 -12.35
N SER A 10 -0.64 -10.67 -13.32
CA SER A 10 -1.27 -10.84 -14.63
C SER A 10 -2.54 -11.71 -14.57
N GLU A 11 -2.64 -12.61 -13.59
CA GLU A 11 -3.79 -13.48 -13.33
C GLU A 11 -4.92 -12.78 -12.58
N ASN A 12 -4.69 -11.56 -12.07
CA ASN A 12 -5.76 -10.64 -11.70
C ASN A 12 -6.14 -9.88 -12.98
N PRO A 13 -7.12 -10.37 -13.77
CA PRO A 13 -7.58 -9.62 -14.91
C PRO A 13 -7.98 -8.23 -14.44
N ILE A 14 -7.85 -7.26 -15.35
CA ILE A 14 -8.56 -5.99 -15.25
C ILE A 14 -9.98 -6.33 -14.80
N PRO A 15 -10.47 -5.81 -13.65
CA PRO A 15 -11.78 -6.17 -13.13
C PRO A 15 -12.79 -6.04 -14.26
N GLU A 16 -13.59 -7.08 -14.47
CA GLU A 16 -14.62 -7.17 -15.52
C GLU A 16 -15.54 -5.93 -15.53
N VAL A 17 -15.62 -5.24 -14.39
CA VAL A 17 -16.31 -3.96 -14.15
C VAL A 17 -15.81 -2.76 -14.98
N LEU A 18 -14.59 -2.81 -15.54
CA LEU A 18 -14.12 -1.79 -16.51
C LEU A 18 -14.67 -2.02 -17.92
N VAL A 19 -15.26 -3.18 -18.18
CA VAL A 19 -16.10 -3.43 -19.35
C VAL A 19 -17.49 -2.95 -19.00
N ALA A 20 -17.89 -1.79 -19.53
CA ALA A 20 -19.21 -1.23 -19.31
C ALA A 20 -20.30 -2.20 -19.80
N GLN A 21 -20.81 -3.05 -18.90
CA GLN A 21 -22.12 -3.65 -19.04
C GLN A 21 -23.11 -2.69 -18.41
N SER A 22 -23.75 -1.91 -19.27
CA SER A 22 -24.89 -1.09 -18.95
C SER A 22 -26.11 -1.99 -18.73
N ASP A 23 -26.12 -2.73 -17.63
CA ASP A 23 -27.37 -3.25 -17.10
C ASP A 23 -28.03 -2.09 -16.35
N ILE A 24 -29.27 -1.76 -16.72
CA ILE A 24 -30.06 -0.74 -16.03
C ILE A 24 -30.51 -1.38 -14.71
N GLY A 25 -29.57 -1.50 -13.77
CA GLY A 25 -29.80 -1.96 -12.40
C GLY A 25 -30.49 -0.87 -11.57
N ASP A 26 -31.13 -1.29 -10.47
CA ASP A 26 -31.77 -0.36 -9.54
C ASP A 26 -30.74 0.40 -8.70
N ILE A 27 -31.19 1.29 -7.81
CA ILE A 27 -30.30 2.10 -6.96
C ILE A 27 -29.45 1.24 -6.01
N ILE A 28 -29.89 0.02 -5.68
CA ILE A 28 -29.16 -0.89 -4.79
C ILE A 28 -28.07 -1.59 -5.60
N ASP A 29 -28.38 -2.02 -6.81
CA ASP A 29 -27.40 -2.59 -7.75
C ASP A 29 -26.29 -1.58 -8.05
N GLN A 30 -26.65 -0.33 -8.37
CA GLN A 30 -25.68 0.74 -8.63
C GLN A 30 -24.77 1.03 -7.43
N ALA A 31 -25.31 1.03 -6.22
CA ALA A 31 -24.52 1.21 -5.00
C ALA A 31 -23.56 0.03 -4.76
N GLY A 32 -23.99 -1.20 -5.10
CA GLY A 32 -23.15 -2.39 -5.07
C GLY A 32 -21.98 -2.30 -6.04
N ASP A 33 -22.27 -1.96 -7.30
CA ASP A 33 -21.28 -1.80 -8.36
C ASP A 33 -20.25 -0.72 -8.04
N GLU A 34 -20.69 0.43 -7.52
CA GLU A 34 -19.79 1.52 -7.14
C GLU A 34 -18.81 1.10 -6.04
N ARG A 35 -19.30 0.39 -5.02
CA ARG A 35 -18.45 -0.16 -3.96
C ARG A 35 -17.44 -1.17 -4.51
N GLU A 36 -17.86 -2.05 -5.42
CA GLU A 36 -16.96 -3.04 -6.02
C GLU A 36 -15.87 -2.36 -6.87
N ARG A 37 -16.23 -1.32 -7.62
CA ARG A 37 -15.27 -0.48 -8.34
C ARG A 37 -14.25 0.16 -7.40
N GLU A 38 -14.71 0.75 -6.29
CA GLU A 38 -13.84 1.37 -5.30
C GLU A 38 -12.84 0.36 -4.73
N LEU A 39 -13.33 -0.81 -4.29
CA LEU A 39 -12.48 -1.88 -3.77
C LEU A 39 -11.45 -2.33 -4.80
N SER A 40 -11.88 -2.51 -6.05
CA SER A 40 -10.97 -2.92 -7.12
C SER A 40 -9.88 -1.88 -7.42
N LEU A 41 -10.20 -0.59 -7.33
CA LEU A 41 -9.22 0.48 -7.47
C LEU A 41 -8.19 0.43 -6.33
N LEU A 42 -8.63 0.28 -5.09
CA LEU A 42 -7.75 0.18 -3.92
C LEU A 42 -6.81 -1.03 -4.01
N LEU A 43 -7.33 -2.18 -4.43
CA LEU A 43 -6.52 -3.39 -4.66
C LEU A 43 -5.49 -3.16 -5.77
N SER A 44 -5.89 -2.51 -6.86
CA SER A 44 -4.99 -2.18 -7.98
C SER A 44 -3.84 -1.25 -7.55
N VAL A 45 -4.11 -0.26 -6.69
CA VAL A 45 -3.08 0.63 -6.13
C VAL A 45 -2.09 -0.18 -5.30
N ARG A 46 -2.59 -1.03 -4.39
CA ARG A 46 -1.75 -1.89 -3.55
C ARG A 46 -0.86 -2.82 -4.38
N ASP A 47 -1.37 -3.37 -5.49
CA ASP A 47 -0.61 -4.26 -6.35
C ASP A 47 0.50 -3.52 -7.12
N LYS A 48 0.25 -2.27 -7.55
CA LYS A 48 1.30 -1.40 -8.12
C LYS A 48 2.41 -1.12 -7.11
N GLU A 49 2.08 -0.84 -5.85
CA GLU A 49 3.08 -0.63 -4.80
C GLU A 49 3.94 -1.89 -4.57
N LYS A 50 3.32 -3.07 -4.54
CA LYS A 50 4.05 -4.35 -4.45
C LYS A 50 4.99 -4.54 -5.64
N LEU A 51 4.55 -4.26 -6.87
CA LEU A 51 5.40 -4.33 -8.06
C LEU A 51 6.63 -3.43 -7.94
N ASN A 52 6.43 -2.21 -7.48
CA ASN A 52 7.52 -1.26 -7.27
C ASN A 52 8.52 -1.79 -6.23
N ALA A 53 8.02 -2.32 -5.10
CA ALA A 53 8.88 -2.93 -4.10
C ALA A 53 9.66 -4.15 -4.62
N ILE A 54 9.06 -4.97 -5.50
CA ILE A 54 9.75 -6.08 -6.16
C ILE A 54 10.87 -5.56 -7.08
N ASN A 55 10.58 -4.55 -7.90
CA ASN A 55 11.57 -3.98 -8.81
C ASN A 55 12.75 -3.38 -8.05
N GLU A 56 12.48 -2.64 -6.98
CA GLU A 56 13.49 -2.07 -6.09
C GLU A 56 14.37 -3.17 -5.44
N ALA A 57 13.75 -4.25 -4.96
CA ALA A 57 14.49 -5.38 -4.40
C ALA A 57 15.38 -6.08 -5.45
N LEU A 58 14.91 -6.18 -6.70
CA LEU A 58 15.70 -6.73 -7.81
C LEU A 58 16.86 -5.82 -8.20
N GLU A 59 16.71 -4.50 -8.12
CA GLU A 59 17.80 -3.54 -8.33
C GLU A 59 18.87 -3.69 -7.25
N LYS A 60 18.46 -3.71 -5.97
CA LYS A 60 19.38 -3.96 -4.84
C LYS A 60 20.12 -5.30 -4.94
N LEU A 61 19.50 -6.33 -5.52
CA LEU A 61 20.17 -7.59 -5.80
C LEU A 61 21.28 -7.45 -6.84
N LYS A 62 21.07 -6.64 -7.89
CA LYS A 62 22.09 -6.34 -8.90
C LYS A 62 23.24 -5.52 -8.31
N ASP A 63 22.91 -4.56 -7.45
CA ASP A 63 23.88 -3.67 -6.82
C ASP A 63 24.60 -4.33 -5.63
N GLY A 64 24.18 -5.53 -5.23
CA GLY A 64 24.77 -6.27 -4.10
C GLY A 64 24.38 -5.73 -2.72
N THR A 65 23.40 -4.82 -2.64
CA THR A 65 22.92 -4.18 -1.39
C THR A 65 21.66 -4.84 -0.84
N TYR A 66 21.15 -5.89 -1.49
CA TYR A 66 19.97 -6.62 -1.01
C TYR A 66 20.16 -7.20 0.38
N GLY A 67 19.16 -7.03 1.24
CA GLY A 67 19.19 -7.49 2.62
C GLY A 67 19.97 -6.59 3.56
N ILE A 68 20.24 -5.34 3.18
CA ILE A 68 20.76 -4.29 4.07
C ILE A 68 19.59 -3.40 4.50
N CYS A 69 19.50 -3.11 5.80
CA CYS A 69 18.50 -2.23 6.38
C CYS A 69 18.73 -0.78 5.93
N GLU A 70 17.69 -0.12 5.42
CA GLU A 70 17.79 1.26 4.91
C GLU A 70 18.00 2.31 6.01
N GLU A 71 17.69 1.99 7.27
CA GLU A 71 17.78 2.93 8.38
C GLU A 71 19.12 2.84 9.12
N CYS A 72 19.55 1.64 9.49
CA CYS A 72 20.77 1.42 10.27
C CYS A 72 21.96 0.92 9.44
N GLY A 73 21.76 0.46 8.21
CA GLY A 73 22.80 -0.13 7.37
C GLY A 73 23.25 -1.54 7.78
N GLU A 74 22.60 -2.15 8.78
CA GLU A 74 22.91 -3.52 9.21
C GLU A 74 22.27 -4.58 8.30
N ARG A 75 22.74 -5.83 8.38
CA ARG A 75 22.17 -6.93 7.60
C ARG A 75 20.82 -7.37 8.19
N ILE A 76 19.81 -7.46 7.33
CA ILE A 76 18.50 -8.03 7.65
C ILE A 76 18.66 -9.56 7.80
N GLY A 77 18.11 -10.10 8.89
CA GLY A 77 18.17 -11.53 9.17
C GLY A 77 17.63 -12.39 8.02
N THR A 78 18.37 -13.42 7.62
CA THR A 78 18.01 -14.30 6.49
C THR A 78 16.65 -14.98 6.69
N GLY A 79 16.29 -15.33 7.92
CA GLY A 79 14.97 -15.87 8.26
C GLY A 79 13.83 -14.90 7.91
N ARG A 80 14.03 -13.60 8.13
CA ARG A 80 13.07 -12.55 7.77
C ARG A 80 12.95 -12.42 6.26
N LEU A 81 14.07 -12.39 5.51
CA LEU A 81 14.04 -12.29 4.05
C LEU A 81 13.43 -13.53 3.37
N LYS A 82 13.53 -14.71 3.99
CA LYS A 82 12.85 -15.92 3.48
C LYS A 82 11.33 -15.82 3.56
N VAL A 83 10.80 -15.20 4.61
CA VAL A 83 9.35 -15.04 4.83
C VAL A 83 8.83 -13.77 4.15
N MET A 84 9.59 -12.69 4.22
CA MET A 84 9.30 -11.37 3.66
C MET A 84 10.49 -10.89 2.80
N PRO A 85 10.56 -11.30 1.52
CA PRO A 85 11.65 -10.93 0.62
C PRO A 85 11.73 -9.43 0.30
N LEU A 86 10.66 -8.69 0.54
CA LEU A 86 10.54 -7.26 0.27
C LEU A 86 10.80 -6.39 1.52
N ALA A 87 11.34 -6.98 2.60
CA ALA A 87 11.64 -6.24 3.83
C ALA A 87 12.74 -5.20 3.61
N LYS A 88 12.44 -3.93 3.89
CA LYS A 88 13.37 -2.79 3.80
C LYS A 88 14.16 -2.55 5.09
N TYR A 89 13.56 -2.95 6.22
CA TYR A 89 14.11 -2.73 7.56
C TYR A 89 14.31 -4.05 8.30
N ASP A 90 15.29 -4.05 9.21
CA ASP A 90 15.44 -5.09 10.22
C ASP A 90 14.29 -5.05 11.24
N VAL A 91 14.32 -5.94 12.24
CA VAL A 91 13.23 -6.04 13.22
C VAL A 91 13.23 -4.86 14.20
N SER A 92 14.40 -4.33 14.57
CA SER A 92 14.52 -3.27 15.57
C SER A 92 14.11 -1.91 15.01
N CYS A 93 14.57 -1.55 13.81
CA CYS A 93 14.16 -0.37 13.07
C CYS A 93 12.67 -0.42 12.72
N GLN A 94 12.18 -1.56 12.22
CA GLN A 94 10.74 -1.73 11.97
C GLN A 94 9.89 -1.48 13.22
N ALA A 95 10.29 -2.03 14.37
CA ALA A 95 9.55 -1.85 15.62
C ALA A 95 9.57 -0.41 16.13
N LYS A 96 10.68 0.33 15.92
CA LYS A 96 10.77 1.76 16.24
C LYS A 96 9.81 2.57 15.37
N LEU A 97 9.84 2.36 14.05
CA LEU A 97 8.98 3.05 13.11
C LEU A 97 7.49 2.81 13.43
N GLU A 98 7.10 1.57 13.71
CA GLU A 98 5.73 1.23 14.11
C GLU A 98 5.29 1.92 15.41
N LYS A 99 6.21 2.02 16.38
CA LYS A 99 5.95 2.74 17.63
C LYS A 99 5.74 4.23 17.38
N GLU A 100 6.59 4.85 16.56
CA GLU A 100 6.49 6.27 16.20
C GLU A 100 5.19 6.56 15.46
N MET A 101 4.85 5.77 14.44
CA MET A 101 3.58 5.87 13.72
C MET A 101 2.38 5.74 14.66
N ARG A 102 2.43 4.82 15.64
CA ARG A 102 1.36 4.66 16.62
C ARG A 102 1.21 5.87 17.55
N LEU A 103 2.32 6.51 17.93
CA LEU A 103 2.29 7.73 18.75
C LEU A 103 1.76 8.93 17.95
N GLN A 104 2.20 9.07 16.70
CA GLN A 104 1.68 10.09 15.78
C GLN A 104 0.18 9.94 15.60
N LYS A 105 -0.28 8.73 15.27
CA LYS A 105 -1.72 8.45 15.10
C LYS A 105 -2.52 8.78 16.36
N ARG A 106 -2.01 8.45 17.56
CA ARG A 106 -2.67 8.82 18.83
C ARG A 106 -2.74 10.34 19.03
N ALA A 107 -1.69 11.06 18.68
CA ALA A 107 -1.67 12.51 18.78
C ALA A 107 -2.65 13.15 17.79
N GLU A 108 -2.72 12.64 16.55
CA GLU A 108 -3.69 13.06 15.54
C GLU A 108 -5.14 12.76 15.97
N GLU A 109 -5.39 11.57 16.51
CA GLU A 109 -6.68 11.20 17.10
C GLU A 109 -7.06 12.13 18.27
N GLU A 110 -6.11 12.51 19.13
CA GLU A 110 -6.34 13.46 20.22
C GLU A 110 -6.66 14.87 19.70
N LEU A 111 -5.96 15.32 18.65
CA LEU A 111 -6.16 16.63 18.01
C LEU A 111 -7.51 16.73 17.30
N THR A 112 -7.89 15.68 16.56
CA THR A 112 -9.21 15.57 15.92
C THR A 112 -10.32 15.57 16.97
N LEU A 113 -10.16 14.82 18.07
CA LEU A 113 -11.13 14.81 19.17
C LEU A 113 -11.29 16.17 19.86
N ARG A 114 -10.19 16.93 19.98
CA ARG A 114 -10.19 18.29 20.54
C ARG A 114 -10.70 19.36 19.57
N GLY A 115 -11.06 18.99 18.33
CA GLY A 115 -11.51 19.94 17.30
C GLY A 115 -10.40 20.89 16.81
N LEU A 116 -9.13 20.55 17.05
CA LEU A 116 -7.98 21.36 16.66
C LEU A 116 -7.42 20.97 15.27
N ALA A 117 -7.82 19.80 14.76
CA ALA A 117 -7.53 19.37 13.41
C ALA A 117 -8.81 19.46 12.55
N SER A 118 -9.03 20.61 11.92
CA SER A 118 -9.91 20.66 10.74
C SER A 118 -9.14 20.09 9.55
N SER A 119 -9.81 19.23 8.78
CA SER A 119 -9.35 18.72 7.50
C SER A 119 -8.78 19.87 6.68
N SER A 120 -7.50 19.76 6.30
CA SER A 120 -6.87 20.46 5.16
C SER A 120 -7.39 21.87 4.90
N ALA A 121 -6.66 22.86 5.41
CA ALA A 121 -6.69 24.26 5.01
C ALA A 121 -7.51 24.56 3.74
N LEU A 122 -8.55 25.38 3.91
CA LEU A 122 -9.17 26.25 2.90
C LEU A 122 -9.90 25.50 1.78
N GLU A 123 -11.23 25.46 1.90
CA GLU A 123 -12.10 25.65 0.73
C GLU A 123 -11.70 26.99 0.11
N GLU A 124 -10.79 26.95 -0.86
CA GLU A 124 -10.58 28.02 -1.81
C GLU A 124 -11.82 28.08 -2.72
N GLU A 125 -12.43 29.26 -2.75
CA GLU A 125 -13.42 29.74 -3.72
C GLU A 125 -14.84 29.15 -3.64
N GLU A 126 -15.67 29.69 -2.75
CA GLU A 126 -17.06 29.99 -3.11
C GLU A 126 -17.12 31.45 -3.62
N GLY A 127 -17.45 31.57 -4.91
CA GLY A 127 -17.70 32.83 -5.60
C GLY A 127 -19.10 33.38 -5.43
#